data_AF-E2BCF8-F1
#
_entry.id   AF-E2BCF8-F1
#
_cell.length_a   1.000
_cell.length_b   1.000
_cell.length_c   1.000
_cell.angle_alpha   90.00
_cell.angle_beta   90.00
_cell.angle_gamma   90.00
#
_symmetry.space_group_name_H-M   'P 1'
#
loop_
_entity.id
_entity.type
_entity.pdbx_description
1 polymer ?
#
loop_
_entity_poly.entity_id
_entity_poly.type
_entity_poly.pdbx_seq_one_letter_code
_entity_poly.pdbx_strand_id
1 'polypeptide(L)'
;HKAIMVREFLTKKGIILIDHPPYSPDLAPCDFWLFPKLKLAMKGNRFDTISIIQETSTAILKAIPADEYKKCFEKFVERFQRCIGKEYSEGDYFE
;
A
#
# COMPACT_ATOMS: atom_id res chain seq x y z
N HIS A 1 -9.34 -10.82 1.40
CA HIS A 1 -10.53 -9.98 1.75
C HIS A 1 -11.72 -10.21 0.78
N LYS A 2 -12.14 -11.47 0.50
CA LYS A 2 -13.23 -11.78 -0.45
C LYS A 2 -14.45 -12.50 0.17
N ALA A 3 -14.45 -12.72 1.49
CA ALA A 3 -15.56 -13.37 2.20
C ALA A 3 -16.88 -12.60 2.00
N ILE A 4 -18.01 -13.33 1.93
CA ILE A 4 -19.34 -12.77 1.65
C ILE A 4 -19.70 -11.68 2.66
N MET A 5 -19.56 -11.97 3.95
CA MET A 5 -19.86 -11.01 5.02
C MET A 5 -19.08 -9.68 4.90
N VAL A 6 -17.85 -9.73 4.38
CA VAL A 6 -17.03 -8.52 4.18
C VAL A 6 -17.55 -7.73 2.99
N ARG A 7 -17.89 -8.40 1.88
CA ARG A 7 -18.44 -7.75 0.68
C ARG A 7 -19.79 -7.09 0.97
N GLU A 8 -20.69 -7.78 1.66
CA GLU A 8 -21.98 -7.23 2.08
C GLU A 8 -21.81 -5.98 2.94
N PHE A 9 -20.87 -6.01 3.90
CA PHE A 9 -20.55 -4.84 4.72
C PHE A 9 -20.07 -3.66 3.87
N LEU A 10 -19.13 -3.90 2.93
CA LEU A 10 -18.59 -2.85 2.07
C LEU A 10 -19.65 -2.24 1.15
N THR A 11 -20.50 -3.08 0.54
CA THR A 11 -21.64 -2.64 -0.26
C THR A 11 -22.61 -1.80 0.57
N LYS A 12 -22.96 -2.26 1.77
CA LYS A 12 -23.83 -1.51 2.70
C LYS A 12 -23.24 -0.15 3.10
N LYS A 13 -21.90 -0.04 3.15
CA LYS A 13 -21.18 1.21 3.43
C LYS A 13 -20.92 2.08 2.19
N GLY A 14 -21.31 1.63 1.00
CA GLY A 14 -21.09 2.36 -0.26
C GLY A 14 -19.62 2.48 -0.65
N ILE A 15 -18.76 1.57 -0.15
CA ILE A 15 -17.33 1.58 -0.47
C ILE A 15 -17.12 0.87 -1.80
N ILE A 16 -16.56 1.59 -2.78
CA ILE A 16 -16.22 1.03 -4.10
C ILE A 16 -14.96 0.18 -3.96
N LEU A 17 -15.04 -1.06 -4.46
CA LEU A 17 -13.92 -1.97 -4.52
C LEU A 17 -13.18 -1.80 -5.85
N ILE A 18 -11.87 -1.60 -5.78
CA ILE A 18 -10.99 -1.61 -6.94
C ILE A 18 -10.50 -3.06 -7.11
N ASP A 19 -10.60 -3.59 -8.33
CA ASP A 19 -10.05 -4.90 -8.63
C ASP A 19 -8.53 -4.89 -8.52
N HIS A 20 -7.99 -5.89 -7.84
CA HIS A 20 -6.56 -6.05 -7.62
C HIS A 20 -6.13 -7.45 -8.07
N PRO A 21 -5.19 -7.56 -9.02
CA PRO A 21 -4.70 -8.85 -9.49
C PRO A 21 -3.97 -9.61 -8.37
N PRO A 22 -4.02 -10.96 -8.36
CA PRO A 22 -3.22 -11.77 -7.45
C PRO A 22 -1.72 -11.53 -7.66
N TYR A 23 -0.94 -11.59 -6.58
CA TYR A 23 0.52 -11.48 -6.59
C TYR A 23 1.09 -10.16 -7.11
N SER A 24 0.36 -9.05 -7.05
CA SER A 24 0.86 -7.75 -7.55
C SER A 24 1.13 -6.72 -6.44
N PRO A 25 2.10 -6.97 -5.52
CA PRO A 25 2.46 -6.01 -4.48
C PRO A 25 3.05 -4.71 -5.07
N ASP A 26 3.63 -4.79 -6.27
CA ASP A 26 4.09 -3.66 -7.08
C ASP A 26 2.96 -2.70 -7.49
N LEU A 27 1.70 -3.17 -7.44
CA LEU A 27 0.49 -2.38 -7.66
C LEU A 27 -0.22 -2.00 -6.37
N ALA A 28 0.28 -2.38 -5.19
CA ALA A 28 -0.37 -2.05 -3.91
C ALA A 28 0.37 -0.89 -3.21
N PRO A 29 -0.24 0.29 -3.01
CA PRO A 29 0.40 1.45 -2.36
C PRO A 29 0.99 1.15 -0.98
N CYS A 30 0.36 0.25 -0.22
CA CYS A 30 0.89 -0.16 1.06
C CYS A 30 2.21 -0.94 0.93
N ASP A 31 2.32 -1.81 -0.07
CA ASP A 31 3.48 -2.69 -0.26
C ASP A 31 4.65 -1.96 -0.95
N PHE A 32 4.41 -1.23 -2.03
CA PHE A 32 5.50 -0.55 -2.75
C PHE A 32 5.94 0.77 -2.11
N TRP A 33 5.12 1.39 -1.25
CA TRP A 33 5.42 2.73 -0.71
C TRP A 33 5.33 2.84 0.83
N LEU A 34 4.22 2.46 1.46
CA LEU A 34 4.02 2.70 2.89
C LEU A 34 4.93 1.84 3.78
N PHE A 35 4.90 0.52 3.57
CA PHE A 35 5.68 -0.42 4.37
C PHE A 35 7.19 -0.24 4.21
N PRO A 36 7.74 0.07 3.03
CA PRO A 36 9.15 0.43 2.90
C PRO A 36 9.54 1.63 3.78
N LYS A 37 8.75 2.70 3.82
CA LYS A 37 9.02 3.86 4.68
C LYS A 37 9.03 3.47 6.17
N LEU A 38 8.03 2.70 6.60
CA LEU A 38 7.93 2.22 7.98
C LEU A 38 9.10 1.30 8.34
N LYS A 39 9.36 0.28 7.52
CA LYS A 39 10.44 -0.69 7.72
C LYS A 39 11.81 -0.02 7.75
N LEU A 40 12.06 0.95 6.86
CA LEU A 40 13.33 1.67 6.81
C LEU A 40 13.56 2.49 8.09
N ALA A 41 12.54 3.22 8.56
CA ALA A 41 12.64 4.01 9.77
C ALA A 41 12.81 3.15 11.04
N MET A 42 12.24 1.95 11.06
CA MET A 42 12.35 1.03 12.19
C MET A 42 13.56 0.10 12.12
N LYS A 43 14.27 0.07 10.99
CA LYS A 43 15.38 -0.87 10.74
C LYS A 43 16.49 -0.70 11.78
N GLY A 44 16.96 -1.83 12.32
CA GLY A 44 18.08 -1.87 13.27
C GLY A 44 17.69 -1.61 14.73
N ASN A 45 16.45 -1.19 14.99
CA ASN A 45 15.95 -0.99 16.34
C ASN A 45 15.35 -2.29 16.90
N ARG A 46 15.57 -2.53 18.20
CA ARG A 46 14.85 -3.54 18.97
C ARG A 46 13.79 -2.85 19.81
N PHE A 47 12.62 -3.45 19.88
CA PHE A 47 11.49 -2.94 20.65
C PHE A 47 11.08 -4.00 21.66
N ASP A 48 11.10 -3.64 22.94
CA ASP A 48 10.87 -4.59 24.03
C ASP A 48 9.38 -4.90 24.25
N THR A 49 8.49 -4.00 23.82
CA THR A 49 7.05 -4.13 24.02
C THR A 49 6.24 -3.72 22.79
N ILE A 50 5.03 -4.25 22.69
CA ILE A 50 4.06 -3.88 21.65
C ILE A 50 3.69 -2.41 21.74
N SER A 51 3.60 -1.82 22.95
CA SER A 51 3.27 -0.39 23.13
C SER A 51 4.30 0.50 22.42
N ILE A 52 5.59 0.20 22.59
CA ILE A 52 6.66 0.98 21.96
C ILE A 52 6.58 0.83 20.43
N ILE A 53 6.28 -0.36 19.91
CA ILE A 53 6.09 -0.59 18.47
C ILE A 53 4.92 0.28 17.95
N GLN A 54 3.79 0.31 18.65
CA GLN A 54 2.62 1.08 18.26
C GLN A 54 2.88 2.59 18.30
N GLU A 55 3.51 3.09 19.36
CA GLU A 55 3.88 4.50 19.51
C GLU A 55 4.85 4.94 18.41
N THR A 56 5.90 4.16 18.18
CA THR A 56 6.92 4.43 17.15
C THR A 56 6.28 4.40 15.75
N SER A 57 5.49 3.37 15.44
CA SER A 57 4.81 3.26 14.14
C SER A 57 3.85 4.43 13.92
N THR A 58 3.10 4.81 14.95
CA THR A 58 2.16 5.94 14.89
C THR A 58 2.90 7.26 14.65
N ALA A 59 4.03 7.49 15.33
CA ALA A 59 4.85 8.67 15.13
C ALA A 59 5.40 8.75 13.69
N ILE A 60 5.93 7.64 13.16
CA ILE A 60 6.41 7.55 11.78
C ILE A 60 5.29 7.88 10.79
N LEU A 61 4.12 7.27 10.94
CA LEU A 61 2.98 7.48 10.05
C LEU A 61 2.47 8.93 10.08
N LYS A 62 2.41 9.55 11.26
CA LYS A 62 2.02 10.96 11.44
C LYS A 62 3.03 11.94 10.86
N ALA A 63 4.30 11.55 10.81
CA ALA A 63 5.35 12.37 10.22
C ALA A 63 5.35 12.36 8.69
N ILE A 64 4.60 11.46 8.04
CA ILE A 64 4.50 11.43 6.57
C ILE A 64 3.70 12.66 6.09
N PRO A 65 4.31 13.55 5.28
CA PRO A 65 3.62 14.71 4.74
C PRO A 65 2.43 14.33 3.85
N ALA A 66 1.38 15.15 3.84
CA ALA A 66 0.18 14.91 3.03
C ALA A 66 0.49 14.85 1.52
N ASP A 67 1.46 15.64 1.04
CA ASP A 67 1.87 15.63 -0.37
C ASP A 67 2.54 14.32 -0.78
N GLU A 68 3.19 13.61 0.13
CA GLU A 68 3.77 12.29 -0.15
C GLU A 68 2.69 11.24 -0.43
N TYR A 69 1.53 11.33 0.22
CA TYR A 69 0.39 10.47 -0.11
C TYR A 69 -0.15 10.79 -1.50
N LYS A 70 -0.27 12.08 -1.86
CA LYS A 70 -0.70 12.49 -3.20
C LYS A 70 0.21 11.91 -4.28
N LYS A 71 1.53 12.09 -4.12
CA LYS A 71 2.55 11.52 -5.01
C LYS A 71 2.47 10.00 -5.10
N CYS A 72 2.14 9.32 -4.00
CA CYS A 72 1.94 7.87 -4.01
C CYS A 72 0.77 7.46 -4.91
N PHE A 73 -0.35 8.18 -4.86
CA PHE A 73 -1.51 7.88 -5.72
C PHE A 73 -1.27 8.24 -7.19
N GLU A 74 -0.49 9.29 -7.47
CA GLU A 74 -0.02 9.58 -8.84
C GLU A 74 0.82 8.42 -9.38
N LYS A 75 1.80 7.93 -8.60
CA LYS A 75 2.61 6.74 -8.95
C LYS A 75 1.77 5.46 -9.08
N PHE A 76 0.72 5.31 -8.29
CA PHE A 76 -0.17 4.15 -8.38
C PHE A 76 -0.85 4.07 -9.75
N VAL A 77 -1.27 5.21 -10.30
CA VAL A 77 -1.83 5.28 -11.67
C VAL A 77 -0.77 4.95 -12.71
N GLU A 78 0.44 5.52 -12.59
CA GLU A 78 1.56 5.24 -13.50
C GLU A 78 1.95 3.75 -13.50
N ARG A 79 1.96 3.12 -12.32
CA ARG A 79 2.26 1.69 -12.16
C ARG A 79 1.24 0.81 -12.86
N PHE A 80 -0.05 1.14 -12.79
CA PHE A 80 -1.06 0.44 -13.58
C PHE A 80 -0.85 0.60 -15.09
N GLN A 81 -0.48 1.79 -15.55
CA GLN A 81 -0.19 2.03 -16.97
C GLN A 81 1.02 1.22 -17.46
N ARG A 82 2.06 1.10 -16.63
CA ARG A 82 3.22 0.24 -16.92
C ARG A 82 2.86 -1.24 -16.97
N CYS A 83 1.99 -1.71 -16.08
CA CYS A 83 1.52 -3.09 -16.08
C CYS A 83 0.82 -3.48 -17.41
N ILE A 84 -0.03 -2.61 -17.94
CA ILE A 84 -0.78 -2.90 -19.18
C ILE A 84 -0.01 -2.58 -20.47
N GLY A 85 0.97 -1.68 -20.43
CA GLY A 85 1.67 -1.26 -21.63
C GLY A 85 2.54 -2.37 -22.23
N LYS A 86 2.32 -2.67 -23.51
CA LYS A 86 3.08 -3.68 -24.27
C LYS A 86 4.57 -3.37 -24.40
N GLU A 87 4.93 -2.09 -24.38
CA GLU A 87 6.34 -1.65 -24.38
C GLU A 87 7.00 -1.75 -23.01
N TYR A 88 6.24 -2.02 -21.94
CA TYR A 88 6.72 -2.01 -20.57
C TYR A 88 6.73 -3.39 -19.92
N SER A 89 5.59 -4.09 -19.89
CA SER A 89 5.51 -5.39 -19.20
C SER A 89 4.46 -6.37 -19.70
N GLU A 90 3.36 -5.91 -20.32
CA GLU A 90 2.26 -6.78 -20.75
C GLU A 90 1.75 -7.74 -19.66
N GLY A 91 1.79 -7.29 -18.39
CA GLY A 91 1.39 -8.07 -17.21
C GLY A 91 2.54 -8.67 -16.41
N ASP A 92 3.79 -8.61 -16.90
CA ASP A 92 4.97 -9.01 -16.14
C ASP A 92 5.32 -7.98 -15.04
N TYR A 93 6.19 -8.38 -14.11
CA TYR A 93 6.72 -7.45 -13.12
C TYR A 93 7.66 -6.42 -13.76
N PHE A 94 7.71 -5.22 -13.17
CA PHE A 94 8.55 -4.12 -13.63
C PHE A 94 9.17 -3.38 -12.44
N GLU A 95 10.20 -2.58 -12.72
CA GLU A 95 10.85 -1.67 -11.74
C GLU A 95 10.17 -0.28 -11.69
#